data_AF-A0A960EDX3-F1
#
_entry.id   AF-A0A960EDX3-F1
#
_cell.length_a   1.000
_cell.length_b   1.000
_cell.length_c   1.000
_cell.angle_alpha   90.00
_cell.angle_beta   90.00
_cell.angle_gamma   90.00
#
_symmetry.space_group_name_H-M   'P 1'
#
loop_
_entity.id
_entity.type
_entity.pdbx_description
1 polymer ?
#
loop_
_entity_poly.entity_id
_entity_poly.type
_entity_poly.pdbx_seq_one_letter_code
_entity_poly.pdbx_strand_id
1 'polypeptide(L)'
;DQAPFVGPMPEVDGHGDTTIGMVPFTVDQRRLVVALAEPLLMQNGRGSASVPSSSEAARRLGWTVTRFNRKLDNVCQKLTKVGVRGLHGSPGELASNRRARLVEYAVTTRLVTAEDLVLLDRDDAAET
;
A
#
# COMPACT_ATOMS: atom_id res chain seq x y z
N ASP A 1 -30.99 -5.59 34.60
CA ASP A 1 -31.54 -5.57 33.25
C ASP A 1 -30.57 -4.82 32.34
N GLN A 2 -30.46 -5.25 31.10
CA GLN A 2 -29.23 -5.36 30.32
C GLN A 2 -29.04 -4.21 29.31
N ALA A 3 -27.80 -3.74 29.13
CA ALA A 3 -27.34 -3.17 27.85
C ALA A 3 -25.81 -3.27 27.77
N PRO A 4 -25.23 -4.14 26.91
CA PRO A 4 -23.82 -4.01 26.56
C PRO A 4 -23.70 -2.98 25.43
N PHE A 5 -22.99 -1.89 25.71
CA PHE A 5 -22.55 -0.95 24.69
C PHE A 5 -21.63 -1.70 23.71
N VAL A 6 -22.11 -1.93 22.49
CA VAL A 6 -21.30 -2.41 21.37
C VAL A 6 -20.32 -1.28 21.02
N GLY A 7 -19.05 -1.47 21.37
CA GLY A 7 -17.97 -0.61 20.89
C GLY A 7 -17.89 -0.64 19.36
N PRO A 8 -17.35 0.41 18.71
CA PRO A 8 -17.36 0.53 17.26
C PRO A 8 -16.71 -0.70 16.63
N MET A 9 -17.46 -1.37 15.75
CA MET A 9 -16.95 -2.49 14.96
C MET A 9 -15.68 -2.06 14.23
N PRO A 10 -14.65 -2.91 14.15
CA PRO A 10 -13.56 -2.64 13.23
C PRO A 10 -14.14 -2.60 11.82
N GLU A 11 -13.98 -1.47 11.14
CA GLU A 11 -14.21 -1.32 9.71
C GLU A 11 -13.42 -2.44 9.01
N VAL A 12 -14.11 -3.52 8.64
CA VAL A 12 -13.56 -4.51 7.75
C VAL A 12 -13.51 -3.82 6.39
N ASP A 13 -12.33 -3.29 6.04
CA ASP A 13 -11.99 -2.84 4.68
C ASP A 13 -12.19 -4.03 3.72
N GLY A 14 -13.45 -4.29 3.34
CA GLY A 14 -13.88 -5.34 2.46
C GLY A 14 -13.62 -4.93 1.03
N HIS A 15 -12.38 -5.02 0.58
CA HIS A 15 -12.02 -4.78 -0.81
C HIS A 15 -11.34 -6.01 -1.40
N GLY A 16 -12.16 -6.85 -2.05
CA GLY A 16 -11.81 -7.89 -3.02
C GLY A 16 -10.50 -8.66 -2.80
N ASP A 17 -10.61 -9.89 -2.30
CA ASP A 17 -9.50 -10.86 -2.28
C ASP A 17 -9.13 -11.24 -3.72
N THR A 18 -8.02 -10.70 -4.25
CA THR A 18 -7.44 -11.14 -5.53
C THR A 18 -6.16 -11.91 -5.26
N THR A 19 -6.28 -13.23 -5.31
CA THR A 19 -5.22 -14.20 -5.03
C THR A 19 -4.26 -14.33 -6.20
N ILE A 20 -3.14 -13.59 -6.20
CA ILE A 20 -1.97 -13.96 -7.02
C ILE A 20 -0.67 -13.63 -6.26
N GLY A 21 0.06 -14.68 -5.88
CA GLY A 21 1.50 -14.67 -5.55
C GLY A 21 1.89 -14.43 -4.08
N MET A 22 1.96 -15.51 -3.30
CA MET A 22 2.60 -15.68 -1.97
C MET A 22 2.30 -14.72 -0.79
N VAL A 23 1.71 -13.55 -0.98
CA VAL A 23 1.21 -12.69 0.11
C VAL A 23 -0.20 -12.21 -0.26
N PRO A 24 -1.25 -12.56 0.51
CA PRO A 24 -2.60 -12.13 0.20
C PRO A 24 -2.67 -10.61 0.38
N PHE A 25 -2.73 -9.84 -0.70
CA PHE A 25 -2.98 -8.40 -0.66
C PHE A 25 -4.36 -8.10 -1.21
N THR A 26 -5.08 -7.20 -0.55
CA THR A 26 -6.32 -6.66 -1.11
C THR A 26 -6.02 -5.79 -2.32
N VAL A 27 -7.02 -5.58 -3.18
CA VAL A 27 -6.88 -4.69 -4.35
C VAL A 27 -6.40 -3.29 -3.94
N ASP A 28 -6.89 -2.76 -2.83
CA ASP A 28 -6.45 -1.47 -2.27
C ASP A 28 -4.99 -1.46 -1.85
N GLN A 29 -4.54 -2.53 -1.18
CA GLN A 29 -3.15 -2.64 -0.74
C GLN A 29 -2.22 -2.66 -1.95
N ARG A 30 -2.63 -3.35 -3.02
CA ARG A 30 -1.94 -3.33 -4.30
C ARG A 30 -1.96 -1.93 -4.92
N ARG A 31 -3.13 -1.26 -5.00
CA ARG A 31 -3.25 0.12 -5.51
C ARG A 31 -2.31 1.09 -4.78
N LEU A 32 -2.20 0.96 -3.45
CA LEU A 32 -1.27 1.76 -2.65
C LEU A 32 0.18 1.55 -3.08
N VAL A 33 0.61 0.29 -3.24
CA VAL A 33 1.97 -0.03 -3.66
C VAL A 33 2.22 0.43 -5.10
N VAL A 34 1.24 0.26 -5.99
CA VAL A 34 1.29 0.72 -7.38
C VAL A 34 1.38 2.24 -7.45
N ALA A 35 0.64 2.99 -6.63
CA ALA A 35 0.69 4.46 -6.60
C ALA A 35 2.07 4.96 -6.16
N LEU A 36 2.73 4.25 -5.23
CA LEU A 36 4.10 4.56 -4.83
C LEU A 36 5.14 4.12 -5.87
N ALA A 37 4.88 3.04 -6.60
CA ALA A 37 5.76 2.49 -7.62
C ALA A 37 5.54 3.13 -9.01
N GLU A 38 4.45 3.86 -9.22
CA GLU A 38 4.04 4.47 -10.49
C GLU A 38 5.20 5.15 -11.24
N PRO A 39 5.97 6.08 -10.64
CA PRO A 39 7.06 6.74 -11.35
C PRO A 39 8.21 5.79 -11.74
N LEU A 40 8.45 4.71 -11.00
CA LEU A 40 9.43 3.69 -11.34
C LEU A 40 8.94 2.76 -12.46
N LEU A 41 7.65 2.42 -12.43
CA LEU A 41 7.00 1.57 -13.43
C LEU A 41 6.86 2.29 -14.77
N MET A 42 6.47 3.57 -14.76
CA MET A 42 6.38 4.41 -15.97
C MET A 42 7.72 4.61 -16.67
N GLN A 43 8.83 4.60 -15.93
CA GLN A 43 10.17 4.76 -16.49
C GLN A 43 10.74 3.43 -17.04
N ASN A 44 9.98 2.32 -17.02
CA ASN A 44 10.47 0.98 -17.42
C ASN A 44 11.80 0.60 -16.74
N GLY A 45 12.03 1.03 -15.50
CA GLY A 45 13.30 0.81 -14.79
C GLY A 45 14.49 1.63 -15.31
N ARG A 46 14.27 2.58 -16.23
CA ARG A 46 15.29 3.49 -16.77
C ARG A 46 15.34 4.80 -15.97
N GLY A 47 15.63 4.70 -14.68
CA GLY A 47 15.86 5.89 -13.87
C GLY A 47 15.77 5.63 -12.37
N SER A 48 16.53 6.41 -11.60
CA SER A 48 16.36 6.53 -10.15
C SER A 48 15.14 7.41 -9.89
N ALA A 49 13.94 6.90 -10.16
CA ALA A 49 12.73 7.64 -9.83
C ALA A 49 12.59 7.68 -8.30
N SER A 50 12.46 8.87 -7.75
CA SER A 50 12.23 9.04 -6.33
C SER A 50 10.84 8.52 -5.98
N VAL A 51 10.74 7.76 -4.90
CA VAL A 51 9.47 7.30 -4.36
C VAL A 51 8.66 8.52 -3.90
N PRO A 52 7.42 8.71 -4.39
CA PRO A 52 6.63 9.89 -4.09
C PRO A 52 6.30 9.98 -2.60
N SER A 53 5.94 11.18 -2.14
CA SER A 53 5.46 11.36 -0.77
C SER A 53 4.12 10.66 -0.53
N SER A 54 3.81 10.31 0.72
CA SER A 54 2.51 9.71 1.08
C SER A 54 1.33 10.60 0.63
N SER A 55 1.51 11.93 0.67
CA SER A 55 0.50 12.89 0.25
C SER A 55 0.26 12.87 -1.26
N GLU A 56 1.32 12.75 -2.06
CA GLU A 56 1.19 12.65 -3.52
C GLU A 56 0.52 11.34 -3.94
N ALA A 57 0.94 10.22 -3.35
CA ALA A 57 0.34 8.92 -3.61
C ALA A 57 -1.12 8.85 -3.14
N ALA A 58 -1.45 9.46 -2.00
CA ALA A 58 -2.83 9.58 -1.53
C ALA A 58 -3.70 10.39 -2.51
N ARG A 59 -3.18 11.52 -3.01
CA ARG A 59 -3.87 12.34 -4.02
C ARG A 59 -4.10 11.56 -5.32
N ARG A 60 -3.15 10.72 -5.74
CA ARG A 60 -3.27 9.87 -6.93
C ARG A 60 -4.40 8.84 -6.81
N LEU A 61 -4.67 8.36 -5.59
CA LEU A 61 -5.73 7.38 -5.29
C LEU A 61 -7.07 8.02 -4.89
N GLY A 62 -7.13 9.34 -4.73
CA GLY A 62 -8.30 10.02 -4.18
C GLY A 62 -8.51 9.77 -2.68
N TRP A 63 -7.51 9.27 -1.97
CA TRP A 63 -7.61 8.96 -0.53
C TRP A 63 -7.10 10.12 0.34
N THR A 64 -7.57 10.15 1.60
CA THR A 64 -6.96 11.03 2.61
C THR A 64 -5.57 10.51 3.00
N VAL A 65 -4.66 11.44 3.36
CA VAL A 65 -3.30 11.10 3.81
C VAL A 65 -3.33 10.16 5.03
N THR A 66 -4.31 10.31 5.92
CA THR A 66 -4.52 9.45 7.09
C THR A 66 -4.92 8.03 6.69
N ARG A 67 -5.90 7.86 5.78
CA ARG A 67 -6.29 6.53 5.24
C ARG A 67 -5.10 5.86 4.57
N PHE A 68 -4.35 6.61 3.78
CA PHE A 68 -3.16 6.13 3.10
C PHE A 68 -2.08 5.63 4.07
N ASN A 69 -1.71 6.43 5.07
CA ASN A 69 -0.68 6.03 6.04
C ASN A 69 -1.12 4.81 6.85
N ARG A 70 -2.39 4.74 7.29
CA ARG A 70 -2.94 3.55 7.97
C ARG A 70 -2.82 2.31 7.08
N LYS A 71 -3.17 2.40 5.79
CA LYS A 71 -3.10 1.25 4.86
C LYS A 71 -1.64 0.84 4.59
N LEU A 72 -0.74 1.82 4.43
CA LEU A 72 0.70 1.60 4.27
C LEU A 72 1.29 0.85 5.49
N ASP A 73 0.95 1.27 6.71
CA ASP A 73 1.43 0.64 7.93
C ASP A 73 0.95 -0.83 8.02
N ASN A 74 -0.31 -1.08 7.66
CA ASN A 74 -0.85 -2.44 7.61
C ASN A 74 -0.10 -3.32 6.60
N VAL A 75 0.21 -2.80 5.40
CA VAL A 75 1.01 -3.52 4.38
C VAL A 75 2.42 -3.81 4.88
N CYS A 76 3.10 -2.81 5.47
CA CYS A 76 4.45 -2.98 6.02
C CYS A 76 4.49 -4.04 7.12
N GLN A 77 3.50 -4.03 8.03
CA GLN A 77 3.37 -5.05 9.06
C GLN A 77 3.15 -6.44 8.47
N LYS A 78 2.31 -6.56 7.42
CA LYS A 78 2.03 -7.84 6.75
C LYS A 78 3.29 -8.42 6.09
N LEU A 79 4.05 -7.58 5.39
CA LEU A 79 5.32 -7.98 4.77
C LEU A 79 6.38 -8.37 5.80
N THR A 80 6.42 -7.68 6.94
CA THR A 80 7.31 -8.03 8.05
C THR A 80 6.96 -9.42 8.59
N LYS A 81 5.66 -9.74 8.76
CA LYS A 81 5.20 -11.05 9.24
C LYS A 81 5.56 -12.22 8.32
N VAL A 82 5.61 -11.99 7.00
CA VAL A 82 6.02 -13.01 6.03
C VAL A 82 7.54 -13.10 5.85
N GLY A 83 8.32 -12.31 6.61
CA GLY A 83 9.78 -12.41 6.66
C GLY A 83 10.53 -11.47 5.71
N VAL A 84 9.88 -10.44 5.15
CA VAL A 84 10.58 -9.40 4.39
C VAL A 84 11.45 -8.58 5.34
N ARG A 85 12.76 -8.72 5.19
CA ARG A 85 13.77 -8.03 6.02
C ARG A 85 13.91 -6.57 5.58
N GLY A 86 14.21 -5.67 6.51
CA GLY A 86 14.45 -4.25 6.21
C GLY A 86 13.20 -3.36 6.14
N LEU A 87 12.00 -3.91 6.38
CA LEU A 87 10.77 -3.12 6.59
C LEU A 87 10.56 -2.69 8.05
N HIS A 88 11.37 -3.23 8.97
CA HIS A 88 11.51 -2.73 10.34
C HIS A 88 12.86 -2.01 10.45
N GLY A 89 12.81 -0.68 10.53
CA GLY A 89 13.96 0.12 10.99
C GLY A 89 13.85 0.31 12.50
N SER A 90 14.99 0.39 13.18
CA SER A 90 15.11 0.80 14.59
C SER A 90 14.27 2.06 14.90
N PRO A 91 13.74 2.22 16.13
CA PRO A 91 12.92 3.38 16.49
C PRO A 91 13.72 4.68 16.32
N GLY A 92 13.54 5.35 15.18
CA GLY A 92 14.29 6.55 14.80
C GLY A 92 14.49 6.70 13.29
N GLU A 93 14.62 5.59 12.55
CA GLU A 93 14.82 5.63 11.09
C GLU A 93 13.51 5.55 10.31
N LEU A 94 12.93 6.74 10.17
CA LEU A 94 12.26 7.31 8.99
C LEU A 94 11.27 6.42 8.22
N ALA A 95 9.98 6.79 8.32
CA ALA A 95 8.88 6.29 7.47
C ALA A 95 9.17 6.40 5.95
N SER A 96 10.00 7.35 5.52
CA SER A 96 10.45 7.47 4.13
C SER A 96 11.32 6.29 3.68
N ASN A 97 12.14 5.73 4.58
CA ASN A 97 12.98 4.59 4.26
C ASN A 97 12.14 3.31 4.08
N ARG A 98 11.09 3.13 4.90
CA ARG A 98 10.14 2.00 4.79
C ARG A 98 9.40 1.98 3.46
N ARG A 99 8.91 3.15 3.00
CA ARG A 99 8.24 3.30 1.70
C ARG A 99 9.18 2.97 0.54
N ALA A 100 10.42 3.46 0.60
CA ALA A 100 11.40 3.16 -0.42
C ALA A 100 11.70 1.65 -0.51
N ARG A 101 11.91 1.00 0.64
CA ARG A 101 12.12 -0.46 0.70
C ARG A 101 10.91 -1.27 0.25
N LEU A 102 9.69 -0.85 0.61
CA LEU A 102 8.45 -1.46 0.16
C LEU A 102 8.37 -1.45 -1.37
N VAL A 103 8.60 -0.29 -1.99
CA VAL A 103 8.53 -0.11 -3.44
C VAL A 103 9.63 -0.88 -4.14
N GLU A 104 10.87 -0.81 -3.65
CA GLU A 104 12.01 -1.55 -4.19
C GLU A 104 11.74 -3.06 -4.16
N TYR A 105 11.26 -3.59 -3.03
CA TYR A 105 10.88 -4.99 -2.91
C TYR A 105 9.76 -5.36 -3.88
N ALA A 106 8.72 -4.54 -3.97
CA ALA A 106 7.57 -4.80 -4.83
C ALA A 106 7.94 -4.84 -6.32
N VAL A 107 8.82 -3.95 -6.77
CA VAL A 107 9.34 -3.94 -8.16
C VAL A 107 10.29 -5.11 -8.39
N THR A 108 11.22 -5.38 -7.46
CA THR A 108 12.23 -6.44 -7.59
C THR A 108 11.60 -7.83 -7.62
N THR A 109 10.58 -8.07 -6.79
CA THR A 109 9.83 -9.33 -6.74
C THR A 109 8.72 -9.44 -7.79
N ARG A 110 8.55 -8.41 -8.63
CA ARG A 110 7.43 -8.29 -9.59
C ARG A 110 6.06 -8.45 -8.91
N LEU A 111 5.94 -8.00 -7.68
CA LEU A 111 4.68 -7.96 -6.95
C LEU A 111 3.71 -6.95 -7.57
N VAL A 112 4.27 -5.85 -8.10
CA VAL A 112 3.59 -4.87 -8.94
C VAL A 112 4.35 -4.71 -10.24
N THR A 113 3.59 -4.50 -11.32
CA THR A 113 4.10 -4.36 -12.68
C THR A 113 3.44 -3.16 -13.36
N ALA A 114 3.95 -2.77 -14.53
CA ALA A 114 3.34 -1.70 -15.31
C ALA A 114 1.88 -2.02 -15.71
N GLU A 115 1.51 -3.30 -15.79
CA GLU A 115 0.14 -3.73 -16.06
C GLU A 115 -0.82 -3.37 -14.91
N ASP A 116 -0.32 -3.33 -13.67
CA ASP A 116 -1.10 -2.94 -12.51
C ASP A 116 -1.39 -1.43 -12.46
N LEU A 117 -0.75 -0.60 -13.31
CA LEU A 117 -1.04 0.85 -13.38
C LEU A 117 -2.51 1.13 -13.70
N VAL A 118 -3.18 0.22 -14.44
CA VAL A 118 -4.62 0.29 -14.71
C VAL A 118 -5.48 0.30 -13.43
N LEU A 119 -4.94 -0.18 -12.30
CA LEU A 119 -5.63 -0.15 -11.01
C LEU A 119 -5.71 1.25 -10.42
N LEU A 120 -4.85 2.17 -10.82
CA LEU A 120 -4.86 3.56 -10.37
C LEU A 120 -5.92 4.42 -11.07
N ASP A 121 -6.36 3.99 -12.26
CA ASP A 121 -7.41 4.67 -13.02
C ASP A 121 -8.81 4.17 -12.66
N ARG A 122 -8.89 3.15 -11.80
CA ARG A 122 -10.13 2.77 -11.15
C ARG A 122 -10.43 3.79 -10.07
N ASP A 123 -11.29 4.75 -10.35
CA ASP A 123 -11.88 5.61 -9.33
C ASP A 123 -12.42 4.72 -8.20
N ASP A 124 -11.88 4.91 -6.99
CA ASP A 124 -12.43 4.38 -5.74
C ASP A 124 -13.72 5.14 -5.36
N ALA A 125 -14.45 5.69 -6.35
CA ALA A 125 -15.71 6.43 -6.21
C ALA A 125 -16.90 5.52 -5.83
N ALA A 126 -16.62 4.33 -5.30
CA ALA A 126 -17.61 3.33 -4.93
C ALA A 126 -17.52 3.01 -3.42
N GLU A 127 -17.62 4.03 -2.58
CA GLU A 127 -18.07 3.87 -1.19
C GLU A 127 -18.72 5.19 -0.74
N THR A 128 -19.97 5.38 -1.18
CA THR A 128 -20.98 6.21 -0.50
C THR A 128 -21.92 5.25 0.23
#